data_AF-A0A926XYE1-F1
#
_entry.id   AF-A0A926XYE1-F1
#
_cell.length_a   1.000
_cell.length_b   1.000
_cell.length_c   1.000
_cell.angle_alpha   90.00
_cell.angle_beta   90.00
_cell.angle_gamma   90.00
#
_symmetry.space_group_name_H-M   'P 1'
#
loop_
_entity.id
_entity.type
_entity.pdbx_description
1 polymer ?
#
loop_
_entity_poly.entity_id
_entity_poly.type
_entity_poly.pdbx_seq_one_letter_code
_entity_poly.pdbx_strand_id
1 'polypeptide(L)'
;MELNVLTAPLTVQEIEWRVQSQTKDGQKIIVVPYITNRCVMQRFDEQFGWAGWQNEIKEIEGGFLCTITAVLPGGEVVRKTDGASRTSVEPVKGGISDAMKRAAVQFGLGRALYDFPKVLIQTTDKYIPDWATPLLDKMVEKINGGGTVRDVVVLKPEHAKPTAKAV
;
A
#
# COMPACT_ATOMS: atom_id res chain seq x y z
N MET A 1 -25.05 -7.71 3.36
CA MET A 1 -23.96 -6.74 3.18
C MET A 1 -22.83 -7.48 2.49
N GLU A 2 -22.44 -7.02 1.31
CA GLU A 2 -21.32 -7.59 0.57
C GLU A 2 -20.00 -7.20 1.27
N LEU A 3 -19.09 -8.17 1.43
CA LEU A 3 -17.79 -7.97 2.10
C LEU A 3 -16.69 -7.63 1.08
N ASN A 4 -16.95 -6.63 0.24
CA ASN A 4 -16.09 -6.28 -0.89
C ASN A 4 -15.39 -4.93 -0.75
N VAL A 5 -15.71 -4.10 0.25
CA VAL A 5 -15.06 -2.79 0.46
C VAL A 5 -13.57 -2.98 0.73
N LEU A 6 -13.20 -3.97 1.55
CA LEU A 6 -11.79 -4.25 1.85
C LEU A 6 -11.01 -4.76 0.64
N THR A 7 -11.65 -5.48 -0.28
CA THR A 7 -11.01 -6.10 -1.44
C THR A 7 -11.16 -5.31 -2.73
N ALA A 8 -11.99 -4.25 -2.72
CA ALA A 8 -12.19 -3.39 -3.87
C ALA A 8 -10.85 -2.74 -4.29
N PRO A 9 -10.65 -2.48 -5.60
CA PRO A 9 -9.43 -1.84 -6.09
C PRO A 9 -9.04 -0.59 -5.29
N LEU A 10 -7.75 -0.43 -5.02
CA LEU A 10 -7.21 0.71 -4.28
C LEU A 10 -7.09 1.91 -5.20
N THR A 11 -7.61 3.05 -4.78
CA THR A 11 -7.53 4.30 -5.54
C THR A 11 -6.14 4.93 -5.46
N VAL A 12 -5.86 5.91 -6.33
CA VAL A 12 -4.60 6.66 -6.29
C VAL A 12 -4.41 7.42 -4.97
N GLN A 13 -5.50 7.82 -4.32
CA GLN A 13 -5.48 8.52 -3.03
C GLN A 13 -5.17 7.59 -1.85
N GLU A 14 -5.40 6.29 -2.01
CA GLU A 14 -5.19 5.29 -0.96
C GLU A 14 -3.81 4.64 -1.04
N ILE A 15 -3.17 4.70 -2.22
CA ILE A 15 -1.83 4.20 -2.45
C ILE A 15 -0.83 5.33 -2.24
N GLU A 16 0.11 5.11 -1.33
CA GLU A 16 1.34 5.88 -1.24
C GLU A 16 2.52 5.08 -1.79
N TRP A 17 3.57 5.78 -2.23
CA TRP A 17 4.77 5.16 -2.77
C TRP A 17 5.98 5.49 -1.90
N ARG A 18 6.81 4.48 -1.64
CA ARG A 18 8.06 4.66 -0.90
C ARG A 18 9.24 4.07 -1.65
N VAL A 19 10.41 4.66 -1.43
CA VAL A 19 11.69 4.09 -1.85
C VAL A 19 11.96 2.83 -1.04
N GLN A 20 12.13 1.70 -1.72
CA GLN A 20 12.54 0.43 -1.11
C GLN A 20 14.06 0.31 -1.07
N SER A 21 14.71 0.66 -2.18
CA SER A 21 16.17 0.56 -2.33
C SER A 21 16.66 1.38 -3.53
N GLN A 22 17.96 1.57 -3.63
CA GLN A 22 18.63 2.13 -4.80
C GLN A 22 19.36 1.01 -5.55
N THR A 23 19.47 1.11 -6.88
CA THR A 23 20.27 0.19 -7.68
C THR A 23 21.76 0.34 -7.37
N LYS A 24 22.55 -0.72 -7.60
CA LYS A 24 23.99 -0.73 -7.30
C LYS A 24 24.79 0.35 -8.03
N ASP A 25 24.34 0.74 -9.23
CA ASP A 25 24.94 1.81 -10.02
C ASP A 25 24.53 3.23 -9.55
N GLY A 26 23.61 3.34 -8.60
CA GLY A 26 23.10 4.61 -8.08
C GLY A 26 22.17 5.37 -9.04
N GLN A 27 21.85 4.79 -10.21
CA GLN A 27 21.15 5.52 -11.28
C GLN A 27 19.63 5.39 -11.22
N LYS A 28 19.11 4.48 -10.39
CA LYS A 28 17.67 4.27 -10.23
C LYS A 28 17.31 3.97 -8.79
N ILE A 29 16.11 4.35 -8.40
CA ILE A 29 15.46 3.90 -7.16
C ILE A 29 14.39 2.86 -7.50
N ILE A 30 14.24 1.85 -6.65
CA ILE A 30 13.13 0.90 -6.67
C ILE A 30 12.09 1.44 -5.70
N VAL A 31 10.87 1.66 -6.19
CA VAL A 31 9.74 2.11 -5.37
C VAL A 31 8.67 1.04 -5.30
N VAL A 32 7.98 1.00 -4.16
CA VAL A 32 6.89 0.06 -3.91
C VAL A 32 5.66 0.78 -3.38
N PRO A 33 4.45 0.37 -3.80
CA PRO A 33 3.22 0.93 -3.27
C PRO A 33 2.94 0.36 -1.87
N TYR A 34 2.26 1.15 -1.04
CA TYR A 34 1.74 0.72 0.25
C TYR A 34 0.49 1.55 0.59
N ILE A 35 -0.37 1.00 1.45
CA ILE A 35 -1.46 1.76 2.07
C ILE A 35 -1.04 2.29 3.44
N THR A 36 -1.69 3.35 3.92
CA THR A 36 -1.50 3.84 5.29
C THR A 36 -2.48 3.20 6.28
N ASN A 37 -2.21 3.32 7.58
CA ASN A 37 -3.18 2.94 8.62
C ASN A 37 -4.50 3.71 8.51
N ARG A 38 -4.47 4.96 8.01
CA ARG A 38 -5.68 5.76 7.78
C ARG A 38 -6.57 5.11 6.73
N CYS A 39 -5.98 4.63 5.64
CA CYS A 39 -6.69 3.84 4.62
C CYS A 39 -7.29 2.56 5.22
N VAL A 40 -6.54 1.85 6.09
CA VAL A 40 -7.08 0.68 6.81
C VAL A 40 -8.30 1.07 7.66
N MET A 41 -8.17 2.07 8.52
CA MET A 41 -9.26 2.52 9.39
C MET A 41 -10.49 2.91 8.57
N GLN A 42 -10.31 3.73 7.53
CA GLN A 42 -11.40 4.19 6.67
C GLN A 42 -12.12 3.03 5.98
N ARG A 43 -11.39 2.11 5.34
CA ARG A 43 -11.98 0.94 4.65
C ARG A 43 -12.72 0.01 5.62
N PHE A 44 -12.22 -0.15 6.85
CA PHE A 44 -12.89 -0.94 7.87
C PHE A 44 -14.14 -0.23 8.42
N ASP A 45 -14.08 1.08 8.65
CA ASP A 45 -15.23 1.89 9.05
C ASP A 45 -16.34 1.86 7.97
N GLU A 46 -15.96 1.96 6.70
CA GLU A 46 -16.89 1.84 5.57
C GLU A 46 -17.50 0.44 5.46
N GLN A 47 -16.73 -0.61 5.74
CA GLN A 47 -17.19 -2.00 5.63
C GLN A 47 -18.06 -2.45 6.80
N PHE A 48 -17.70 -2.08 8.04
CA PHE A 48 -18.30 -2.64 9.26
C PHE A 48 -18.95 -1.58 10.16
N GLY A 49 -18.74 -0.29 9.88
CA GLY A 49 -19.02 0.80 10.82
C GLY A 49 -17.97 0.86 11.94
N TRP A 50 -17.75 2.06 12.49
CA TRP A 50 -16.72 2.30 13.52
C TRP A 50 -16.82 1.40 14.76
N ALA A 51 -18.03 0.93 15.11
CA ALA A 51 -18.27 0.03 16.24
C ALA A 51 -18.28 -1.46 15.87
N GLY A 52 -18.28 -1.78 14.56
CA GLY A 52 -18.35 -3.15 14.05
C GLY A 52 -16.99 -3.84 13.95
N TRP A 53 -15.90 -3.13 14.25
CA TRP A 53 -14.55 -3.68 14.28
C TRP A 53 -13.70 -3.01 15.36
N GLN A 54 -12.58 -3.65 15.69
CA GLN A 54 -11.56 -3.10 16.58
C GLN A 54 -10.19 -3.69 16.24
N ASN A 55 -9.13 -3.06 16.70
CA ASN A 55 -7.79 -3.63 16.70
C ASN A 55 -7.15 -3.61 18.10
N GLU A 56 -6.43 -4.67 18.42
CA GLU A 56 -5.62 -4.80 19.62
C GLU A 56 -4.15 -4.85 19.22
N ILE A 57 -3.28 -4.16 19.96
CA ILE A 57 -1.84 -4.17 19.77
C ILE A 57 -1.20 -4.81 20.99
N LYS A 58 -0.40 -5.86 20.75
CA LYS A 58 0.39 -6.54 21.76
C LYS A 58 1.87 -6.39 21.44
N GLU A 59 2.62 -5.76 22.33
CA GLU A 59 4.08 -5.76 22.23
C GLU A 59 4.62 -7.18 22.49
N ILE A 60 5.61 -7.57 21.68
CA ILE A 60 6.38 -8.80 21.81
C ILE A 60 7.86 -8.47 21.73
N GLU A 61 8.73 -9.43 22.05
CA GLU A 61 10.16 -9.23 21.90
C GLU A 61 10.51 -8.87 20.44
N GLY A 62 11.11 -7.68 20.26
CA GLY A 62 11.53 -7.18 18.95
C GLY A 62 10.44 -6.59 18.06
N GLY A 63 9.16 -6.57 18.46
CA GLY A 63 8.09 -6.13 17.58
C GLY A 63 6.70 -6.03 18.22
N PHE A 64 5.69 -6.05 17.36
CA PHE A 64 4.29 -5.92 17.75
C PHE A 64 3.43 -6.92 16.98
N LEU A 65 2.45 -7.50 17.66
CA LEU A 65 1.33 -8.21 17.05
C LEU A 65 0.13 -7.26 17.00
N CYS A 66 -0.61 -7.30 15.91
CA CYS A 66 -1.91 -6.66 15.79
C CYS A 66 -2.97 -7.72 15.51
N THR A 67 -4.01 -7.74 16.33
CA THR A 67 -5.22 -8.53 16.09
C THR A 67 -6.34 -7.59 15.67
N ILE A 68 -6.88 -7.79 14.47
CA ILE A 68 -8.09 -7.10 14.03
C ILE A 68 -9.28 -8.04 14.22
N THR A 69 -10.32 -7.54 14.89
CA THR A 69 -11.59 -8.24 15.11
C THR A 69 -12.69 -7.50 14.37
N ALA A 70 -13.51 -8.21 13.60
CA ALA A 70 -14.67 -7.65 12.91
C ALA A 70 -15.91 -8.52 13.11
N VAL A 71 -17.07 -7.87 13.26
CA VAL A 71 -18.38 -8.53 13.33
C VAL A 71 -18.97 -8.55 11.93
N LEU A 72 -19.16 -9.75 11.39
CA LEU A 72 -19.76 -9.95 10.07
C LEU A 72 -21.27 -9.66 10.11
N PRO A 73 -21.91 -9.45 8.95
CA PRO A 73 -23.35 -9.15 8.87
C PRO A 73 -24.26 -10.20 9.51
N GLY A 74 -23.81 -11.47 9.58
CA GLY A 74 -24.52 -12.56 10.23
C GLY A 74 -24.29 -12.65 11.75
N GLY A 75 -23.54 -11.72 12.35
CA GLY A 75 -23.17 -11.72 13.77
C GLY A 75 -21.94 -12.57 14.11
N GLU A 76 -21.37 -13.30 13.14
CA GLU A 76 -20.12 -14.03 13.32
C GLU A 76 -18.96 -13.07 13.59
N VAL A 77 -18.08 -13.44 14.53
CA VAL A 77 -16.90 -12.64 14.87
C VAL A 77 -15.65 -13.26 14.30
N VAL A 78 -15.00 -12.56 13.37
CA VAL A 78 -13.72 -12.98 12.77
C VAL A 78 -12.57 -12.24 13.42
N ARG A 79 -11.51 -12.97 13.75
CA ARG A 79 -10.26 -12.44 14.30
C ARG A 79 -9.08 -12.87 13.43
N LYS A 80 -8.20 -11.93 13.09
CA LYS A 80 -6.98 -12.23 12.34
C LYS A 80 -5.82 -11.46 12.95
N THR A 81 -4.69 -12.12 13.10
CA THR A 81 -3.51 -11.58 13.79
C THR A 81 -2.28 -11.68 12.91
N ASP A 82 -1.55 -10.59 12.77
CA ASP A 82 -0.22 -10.53 12.14
C ASP A 82 0.72 -9.68 12.99
N GLY A 83 1.99 -9.61 12.62
CA GLY A 83 2.97 -8.81 13.34
C GLY A 83 4.01 -8.15 12.45
N ALA A 84 4.71 -7.19 13.03
CA ALA A 84 5.86 -6.54 12.42
C ALA A 84 6.94 -6.27 13.47
N SER A 85 8.19 -6.31 13.02
CA SER A 85 9.34 -5.89 13.83
C SER A 85 9.34 -4.38 14.03
N ARG A 86 10.11 -3.91 15.02
CA ARG A 86 10.42 -2.49 15.18
C ARG A 86 11.11 -1.94 13.92
N THR A 87 10.73 -0.74 13.51
CA THR A 87 11.34 -0.04 12.37
C THR A 87 12.62 0.69 12.76
N SER A 88 13.48 1.03 11.80
CA SER A 88 14.69 1.82 12.05
C SER A 88 14.39 3.29 12.37
N VAL A 89 13.29 3.82 11.85
CA VAL A 89 12.79 5.18 12.08
C VAL A 89 11.46 5.09 12.83
N GLU A 90 11.31 5.86 13.92
CA GLU A 90 10.14 5.80 14.83
C GLU A 90 9.77 4.34 15.23
N PRO A 91 10.67 3.59 15.90
CA PRO A 91 10.60 2.12 16.01
C PRO A 91 9.28 1.56 16.55
N VAL A 92 8.67 2.26 17.51
CA VAL A 92 7.39 1.86 18.12
C VAL A 92 6.24 2.14 17.15
N LYS A 93 6.08 3.39 16.72
CA LYS A 93 4.97 3.82 15.85
C LYS A 93 4.99 3.11 14.50
N GLY A 94 6.17 2.96 13.89
CA GLY A 94 6.34 2.25 12.63
C GLY A 94 6.00 0.77 12.75
N GLY A 95 6.50 0.09 13.80
CA GLY A 95 6.21 -1.33 14.05
C GLY A 95 4.71 -1.59 14.29
N ILE A 96 4.06 -0.77 15.11
CA ILE A 96 2.60 -0.84 15.34
C ILE A 96 1.83 -0.64 14.02
N SER A 97 2.24 0.33 13.21
CA SER A 97 1.57 0.63 11.94
C SER A 97 1.71 -0.51 10.94
N ASP A 98 2.92 -1.05 10.78
CA ASP A 98 3.17 -2.17 9.90
C ASP A 98 2.43 -3.44 10.35
N ALA A 99 2.35 -3.71 11.66
CA ALA A 99 1.59 -4.85 12.18
C ALA A 99 0.10 -4.74 11.83
N MET A 100 -0.50 -3.56 12.00
CA MET A 100 -1.92 -3.33 11.65
C MET A 100 -2.18 -3.50 10.15
N LYS A 101 -1.34 -2.93 9.28
CA LYS A 101 -1.48 -3.10 7.83
C LYS A 101 -1.37 -4.57 7.42
N ARG A 102 -0.44 -5.31 8.02
CA ARG A 102 -0.28 -6.75 7.76
C ARG A 102 -1.48 -7.57 8.25
N ALA A 103 -2.04 -7.25 9.41
CA ALA A 103 -3.28 -7.87 9.86
C ALA A 103 -4.45 -7.60 8.88
N ALA A 104 -4.55 -6.37 8.34
CA ALA A 104 -5.55 -6.00 7.34
C ALA A 104 -5.40 -6.78 6.03
N VAL A 105 -4.18 -7.11 5.60
CA VAL A 105 -3.93 -8.00 4.44
C VAL A 105 -4.63 -9.34 4.61
N GLN A 106 -4.75 -9.88 5.83
CA GLN A 106 -5.45 -11.14 6.04
C GLN A 106 -6.97 -11.04 5.82
N PHE A 107 -7.55 -9.84 5.92
CA PHE A 107 -8.93 -9.52 5.53
C PHE A 107 -9.09 -9.19 4.04
N GLY A 108 -8.00 -9.10 3.29
CA GLY A 108 -7.99 -8.83 1.85
C GLY A 108 -7.47 -7.43 1.49
N LEU A 109 -7.50 -6.49 2.43
CA LEU A 109 -7.10 -5.12 2.18
C LEU A 109 -5.59 -4.99 1.92
N GLY A 110 -5.23 -4.51 0.73
CA GLY A 110 -3.84 -4.36 0.31
C GLY A 110 -3.21 -5.62 -0.29
N ARG A 111 -3.93 -6.75 -0.42
CA ARG A 111 -3.38 -7.96 -1.09
C ARG A 111 -2.96 -7.68 -2.53
N ALA A 112 -3.76 -6.90 -3.26
CA ALA A 112 -3.47 -6.56 -4.65
C ALA A 112 -2.12 -5.83 -4.82
N LEU A 113 -1.61 -5.15 -3.77
CA LEU A 113 -0.33 -4.46 -3.84
C LEU A 113 0.88 -5.40 -4.00
N TYR A 114 0.74 -6.68 -3.66
CA TYR A 114 1.79 -7.67 -3.88
C TYR A 114 1.91 -8.07 -5.36
N ASP A 115 0.86 -7.85 -6.14
CA ASP A 115 0.81 -8.12 -7.57
C ASP A 115 1.17 -6.87 -8.41
N PHE A 116 1.50 -5.75 -7.76
CA PHE A 116 1.95 -4.54 -8.46
C PHE A 116 3.30 -4.76 -9.14
N PRO A 117 3.52 -4.13 -10.29
CA PRO A 117 4.78 -4.25 -11.01
C PRO A 117 5.92 -3.66 -10.20
N LYS A 118 7.13 -4.19 -10.41
CA LYS A 118 8.36 -3.61 -9.88
C LYS A 118 8.65 -2.30 -10.62
N VAL A 119 8.59 -1.18 -9.93
CA VAL A 119 8.83 0.14 -10.52
C VAL A 119 10.24 0.62 -10.20
N LEU A 120 11.00 0.93 -11.25
CA LEU A 120 12.29 1.60 -11.18
C LEU A 120 12.13 3.03 -11.69
N ILE A 121 12.62 4.01 -10.95
CA ILE A 121 12.62 5.41 -11.38
C ILE A 121 14.06 5.83 -11.63
N GLN A 122 14.36 6.31 -12.85
CA GLN A 122 15.67 6.84 -13.20
C GLN A 122 15.89 8.18 -12.52
N THR A 123 16.65 8.16 -11.44
CA THR A 123 17.10 9.33 -10.69
C THR A 123 18.31 8.95 -9.84
N THR A 124 19.19 9.93 -9.60
CA THR A 124 20.26 9.86 -8.59
C THR A 124 19.80 10.34 -7.22
N ASP A 125 18.59 10.89 -7.11
CA ASP A 125 18.01 11.37 -5.86
C ASP A 125 17.63 10.24 -4.91
N LYS A 126 17.56 10.56 -3.62
CA LYS A 126 17.11 9.62 -2.57
C LYS A 126 15.59 9.57 -2.41
N TYR A 127 14.86 10.47 -3.08
CA TYR A 127 13.41 10.62 -2.97
C TYR A 127 12.75 10.38 -4.33
N ILE A 128 11.45 10.10 -4.31
CA ILE A 128 10.64 10.00 -5.52
C ILE A 128 10.53 11.40 -6.14
N PRO A 129 10.99 11.62 -7.38
CA PRO A 129 10.88 12.92 -8.03
C PRO A 129 9.42 13.27 -8.34
N ASP A 130 9.04 14.54 -8.20
CA ASP A 130 7.67 15.01 -8.43
C ASP A 130 7.13 14.66 -9.83
N TRP A 131 8.01 14.64 -10.84
CA TRP A 131 7.61 14.28 -12.21
C TRP A 131 7.14 12.82 -12.35
N ALA A 132 7.55 11.95 -11.43
CA ALA A 132 7.19 10.53 -11.46
C ALA A 132 5.80 10.27 -10.86
N THR A 133 5.34 11.11 -9.93
CA THR A 133 4.04 10.92 -9.23
C THR A 133 2.86 10.78 -10.20
N PRO A 134 2.67 11.66 -11.21
CA PRO A 134 1.56 11.50 -12.16
C PRO A 134 1.65 10.23 -13.01
N LEU A 135 2.85 9.67 -13.20
CA LEU A 135 3.04 8.41 -13.94
C LEU A 135 2.69 7.20 -13.08
N LEU A 136 2.98 7.27 -11.77
CA LEU A 136 2.57 6.26 -10.79
C LEU A 136 1.04 6.25 -10.64
N ASP A 137 0.39 7.41 -10.57
CA ASP A 137 -1.06 7.52 -10.50
C ASP A 137 -1.74 6.92 -11.75
N LYS A 138 -1.26 7.28 -12.95
CA LYS A 138 -1.75 6.67 -14.21
C LYS A 138 -1.55 5.16 -14.26
N MET A 139 -0.51 4.64 -13.62
CA MET A 139 -0.28 3.20 -13.53
C MET A 139 -1.34 2.53 -12.66
N VAL A 140 -1.64 3.09 -11.50
CA VAL A 140 -2.71 2.62 -10.61
C VAL A 140 -4.06 2.64 -11.34
N GLU A 141 -4.40 3.76 -11.99
CA GLU A 141 -5.64 3.88 -12.78
C GLU A 141 -5.73 2.83 -13.88
N LYS A 142 -4.62 2.60 -14.60
CA LYS A 142 -4.55 1.58 -15.65
C LYS A 142 -4.77 0.17 -15.09
N ILE A 143 -4.14 -0.17 -13.96
CA ILE A 143 -4.32 -1.47 -13.30
C ILE A 143 -5.79 -1.65 -12.88
N ASN A 144 -6.37 -0.63 -12.24
CA ASN A 144 -7.77 -0.65 -11.81
C ASN A 144 -8.76 -0.75 -12.99
N GLY A 145 -8.40 -0.19 -14.14
CA GLY A 145 -9.16 -0.32 -15.39
C GLY A 145 -8.99 -1.67 -16.11
N GLY A 146 -8.29 -2.64 -15.51
CA GLY A 146 -8.02 -3.95 -16.12
C GLY A 146 -6.94 -3.93 -17.21
N GLY A 147 -6.19 -2.84 -17.32
CA GLY A 147 -5.12 -2.70 -18.29
C GLY A 147 -3.87 -3.49 -17.88
N THR A 148 -3.26 -4.18 -18.84
CA THR A 148 -2.01 -4.92 -18.60
C THR A 148 -0.83 -3.96 -18.38
N VAL A 149 -0.06 -4.19 -17.32
CA VAL A 149 1.22 -3.54 -17.04
C VAL A 149 2.31 -4.60 -17.06
N ARG A 150 3.51 -4.22 -17.51
CA ARG A 150 4.67 -5.13 -17.49
C ARG A 150 5.08 -5.41 -16.05
N ASP A 151 5.59 -6.59 -15.76
CA ASP A 151 6.11 -6.98 -14.43
C ASP A 151 7.19 -6.02 -13.91
N VAL A 152 7.94 -5.41 -14.82
CA VAL A 152 8.94 -4.39 -14.52
C VAL A 152 8.68 -3.14 -15.34
N VAL A 153 8.54 -2.00 -14.65
CA VAL A 153 8.36 -0.68 -15.26
C VAL A 153 9.56 0.19 -14.93
N VAL A 154 10.12 0.85 -15.95
CA VAL A 154 11.17 1.86 -15.77
C VAL A 154 10.60 3.22 -16.13
N LEU A 155 10.51 4.12 -15.17
CA LEU A 155 10.11 5.50 -15.35
C LEU A 155 11.34 6.37 -15.56
N LYS A 156 11.27 7.28 -16.53
CA LYS A 156 12.33 8.22 -16.87
C LYS A 156 11.75 9.63 -17.03
N PRO A 157 12.54 10.69 -16.83
CA PRO A 157 12.06 12.07 -16.95
C PRO A 157 11.37 12.38 -18.29
N GLU A 158 11.82 11.77 -19.39
CA GLU A 158 11.20 11.91 -20.71
C GLU A 158 9.75 11.41 -20.78
N HIS A 159 9.35 10.47 -19.92
CA HIS A 159 7.97 9.97 -19.86
C HIS A 159 6.99 11.00 -19.27
N ALA A 160 7.49 11.98 -18.52
CA ALA A 160 6.67 13.04 -17.94
C ALA A 160 6.36 14.19 -18.91
N LYS A 161 7.09 14.29 -20.02
CA LYS A 161 6.84 15.32 -21.04
C LYS A 161 5.55 14.97 -21.79
N PRO A 162 4.65 15.94 -22.05
CA PRO A 162 3.53 15.71 -22.96
C PRO A 162 4.10 15.25 -24.30
N THR A 163 3.63 14.12 -24.81
CA THR A 163 3.85 13.77 -26.22
C THR A 163 3.45 14.97 -27.04
N ALA A 164 4.42 15.65 -27.65
CA ALA A 164 4.15 16.68 -28.64
C ALA A 164 3.19 16.04 -29.65
N LYS A 165 1.95 16.55 -29.71
CA LYS A 165 1.03 16.15 -30.76
C LYS A 165 1.76 16.46 -32.07
N ALA A 166 2.03 15.42 -32.86
CA ALA A 166 2.44 15.61 -34.24
C ALA A 166 1.38 16.51 -34.90
N VAL A 167 1.82 17.68 -35.36
CA VAL A 167 1.03 18.60 -36.18
C VAL A 167 0.80 17.98 -37.54
#